data_AF-A0A377WGI9-F1
#
_entry.id   AF-A0A377WGI9-F1
#
_cell.length_a   1.000
_cell.length_b   1.000
_cell.length_c   1.000
_cell.angle_alpha   90.00
_cell.angle_beta   90.00
_cell.angle_gamma   90.00
#
_symmetry.space_group_name_H-M   'P 1'
#
loop_
_entity.id
_entity.type
_entity.pdbx_description
1 polymer ?
#
loop_
_entity_poly.entity_id
_entity_poly.type
_entity_poly.pdbx_seq_one_letter_code
_entity_poly.pdbx_strand_id
1 'polypeptide(L)'
;MNHVEHYHDWLRDAHAMEKQAESMLESMAGRIDNYPDLRARIEQHVNETKRQITVLEEILDRNEISRSVIKDSMSKMAALASPSAGMFPSDEIVKGSISGYVFEQFEIACYTSLLAAAEKQAIPPPSQPLKPSWRKSGNGRLAD
;
A
#
# COMPACT_ATOMS: atom_id res chain seq x y z
N MET A 1 -1.36 -7.98 -26.43
CA MET A 1 -1.83 -7.63 -25.08
C MET A 1 -2.31 -6.19 -25.09
N ASN A 2 -3.52 -5.93 -24.58
CA ASN A 2 -4.12 -4.60 -24.57
C ASN A 2 -3.60 -3.79 -23.36
N HIS A 3 -3.30 -2.50 -23.53
CA HIS A 3 -2.81 -1.62 -22.44
C HIS A 3 -3.81 -1.52 -21.27
N VAL A 4 -5.10 -1.72 -21.54
CA VAL A 4 -6.17 -1.77 -20.53
C VAL A 4 -6.06 -3.01 -19.64
N GLU A 5 -5.71 -4.17 -20.19
CA GLU A 5 -5.56 -5.41 -19.41
C GLU A 5 -4.42 -5.29 -18.39
N HIS A 6 -3.30 -4.68 -18.80
CA HIS A 6 -2.19 -4.41 -17.88
C HIS A 6 -2.56 -3.46 -16.75
N TYR A 7 -3.37 -2.44 -17.03
CA TYR A 7 -3.86 -1.53 -15.99
C TYR A 7 -4.75 -2.25 -14.97
N HIS A 8 -5.62 -3.15 -15.44
CA HIS A 8 -6.47 -3.95 -14.56
C HIS A 8 -5.64 -4.87 -13.65
N ASP A 9 -4.58 -5.49 -14.18
CA ASP A 9 -3.67 -6.31 -13.39
C ASP A 9 -2.91 -5.48 -12.35
N TRP A 10 -2.45 -4.28 -12.71
CA TRP A 10 -1.80 -3.38 -11.75
C TRP A 10 -2.73 -2.89 -10.65
N LEU A 11 -4.01 -2.67 -10.93
CA LEU A 11 -5.02 -2.35 -9.91
C LEU A 11 -5.21 -3.52 -8.93
N ARG A 12 -5.23 -4.76 -9.43
CA ARG A 12 -5.28 -5.96 -8.58
C ARG A 12 -4.02 -6.11 -7.72
N ASP A 13 -2.85 -5.87 -8.32
CA ASP A 13 -1.57 -5.87 -7.60
C ASP A 13 -1.58 -4.85 -6.46
N ALA A 14 -2.04 -3.62 -6.72
CA ALA A 14 -2.13 -2.57 -5.69
C ALA A 14 -3.14 -2.91 -4.59
N HIS A 15 -4.30 -3.49 -4.94
CA HIS A 15 -5.27 -3.94 -3.94
C HIS A 15 -4.72 -5.06 -3.05
N ALA A 16 -3.98 -6.01 -3.63
CA ALA A 16 -3.31 -7.05 -2.86
C ALA A 16 -2.23 -6.48 -1.94
N MET A 17 -1.40 -5.56 -2.44
CA MET A 17 -0.37 -4.85 -1.67
C MET A 17 -0.95 -4.16 -0.45
N GLU A 18 -2.03 -3.39 -0.61
CA GLU A 18 -2.69 -2.68 0.50
C GLU A 18 -3.29 -3.65 1.52
N LYS A 19 -3.88 -4.78 1.09
CA LYS A 19 -4.34 -5.83 2.00
C LYS A 19 -3.22 -6.47 2.82
N GLN A 20 -2.04 -6.61 2.23
CA GLN A 20 -0.87 -7.09 2.96
C GLN A 20 -0.36 -6.02 3.94
N ALA A 21 -0.28 -4.76 3.50
CA ALA A 21 0.13 -3.64 4.34
C ALA A 21 -0.76 -3.54 5.58
N GLU A 22 -2.08 -3.67 5.42
CA GLU A 22 -3.07 -3.67 6.51
C GLU A 22 -2.68 -4.68 7.60
N SER A 23 -2.48 -5.95 7.22
CA SER A 23 -2.12 -7.03 8.15
C SER A 23 -0.76 -6.80 8.83
N MET A 24 0.24 -6.34 8.06
CA MET A 24 1.58 -6.06 8.58
C MET A 24 1.55 -4.93 9.62
N LEU A 25 0.88 -3.82 9.30
CA LEU A 25 0.80 -2.63 10.15
C LEU A 25 -0.01 -2.89 11.42
N GLU A 26 -1.10 -3.65 11.34
CA GLU A 26 -1.87 -4.06 12.52
C GLU A 26 -1.02 -4.92 13.47
N SER A 27 -0.22 -5.85 12.93
CA SER A 27 0.73 -6.65 13.71
C SER A 27 1.81 -5.79 14.37
N MET A 28 2.35 -4.80 13.65
CA MET A 28 3.34 -3.86 14.20
C MET A 28 2.75 -3.00 15.33
N ALA A 29 1.57 -2.41 15.13
CA ALA A 29 0.90 -1.58 16.13
C ALA A 29 0.58 -2.35 17.42
N GLY A 30 0.27 -3.64 17.31
CA GLY A 30 -0.01 -4.51 18.47
C GLY A 30 1.23 -4.92 19.28
N ARG A 31 2.44 -4.74 18.75
CA ARG A 31 3.71 -5.15 19.39
C ARG A 31 4.53 -3.99 19.96
N ILE A 32 4.15 -2.74 19.69
CA ILE A 32 4.88 -1.55 20.13
C ILE A 32 4.34 -1.08 21.48
N ASP A 33 5.07 -1.35 22.56
CA ASP A 33 4.69 -0.89 23.90
C ASP A 33 5.40 0.41 24.33
N ASN A 34 6.69 0.54 24.00
CA ASN A 34 7.56 1.59 24.56
C ASN A 34 7.67 2.87 23.70
N TYR A 35 6.95 2.93 22.58
CA TYR A 35 7.02 4.05 21.62
C TYR A 35 5.61 4.51 21.23
N PRO A 36 4.89 5.25 22.11
CA PRO A 36 3.49 5.60 21.90
C PRO A 36 3.26 6.44 20.65
N ASP A 37 4.18 7.36 20.33
CA ASP A 37 4.07 8.21 19.12
C ASP A 37 4.22 7.39 17.83
N LEU A 38 5.14 6.40 17.83
CA LEU A 38 5.31 5.50 16.70
C LEU A 38 4.07 4.61 16.52
N ARG A 39 3.56 4.05 17.62
CA ARG A 39 2.32 3.27 17.61
C ARG A 39 1.15 4.07 17.03
N ALA A 40 0.97 5.30 17.50
CA ALA A 40 -0.09 6.19 17.00
C ALA A 40 0.06 6.48 15.49
N ARG A 41 1.29 6.66 15.00
CA ARG A 41 1.54 6.86 13.57
C ARG A 41 1.22 5.62 12.73
N ILE A 42 1.56 4.43 13.22
CA ILE A 42 1.22 3.16 12.54
C ILE A 42 -0.29 2.93 12.56
N GLU A 43 -0.98 3.18 13.67
CA GLU A 43 -2.45 3.10 13.75
C GLU A 43 -3.13 4.09 12.79
N GLN A 44 -2.58 5.30 12.65
CA GLN A 44 -3.04 6.24 11.63
C GLN A 44 -2.84 5.66 10.23
N HIS A 45 -1.68 5.08 9.96
CA HIS A 45 -1.37 4.49 8.66
C HIS A 45 -2.29 3.31 8.33
N VAL A 46 -2.61 2.42 9.29
CA VAL A 46 -3.63 1.36 9.13
C VAL A 46 -4.97 1.94 8.66
N ASN A 47 -5.42 3.05 9.24
CA ASN A 47 -6.67 3.70 8.84
C ASN A 47 -6.59 4.32 7.44
N GLU A 48 -5.41 4.79 7.03
CA GLU A 48 -5.16 5.30 5.68
C GLU A 48 -5.18 4.17 4.65
N THR A 49 -4.46 3.08 4.91
CA THR A 49 -4.45 1.83 4.12
C THR A 49 -5.87 1.27 3.94
N LYS A 50 -6.66 1.17 5.01
CA LYS A 50 -8.08 0.74 4.93
C LYS A 50 -8.92 1.60 3.99
N ARG A 51 -8.69 2.91 3.98
CA ARG A 51 -9.37 3.81 3.03
C ARG A 51 -8.88 3.58 1.60
N GLN A 52 -7.58 3.37 1.39
CA GLN A 52 -7.05 3.08 0.04
C GLN A 52 -7.60 1.76 -0.51
N ILE A 53 -7.74 0.74 0.32
CA ILE A 53 -8.42 -0.52 -0.05
C ILE A 53 -9.83 -0.23 -0.59
N THR A 54 -10.64 0.54 0.15
CA THR A 54 -11.99 0.90 -0.30
C THR A 54 -11.97 1.68 -1.63
N VAL A 55 -11.03 2.61 -1.81
CA VAL A 55 -10.90 3.35 -3.08
C VAL A 55 -10.54 2.42 -4.23
N LEU A 56 -9.62 1.49 -4.03
CA LEU A 56 -9.25 0.49 -5.05
C LEU A 56 -10.41 -0.44 -5.38
N GLU A 57 -11.18 -0.88 -4.38
CA GLU A 57 -12.41 -1.65 -4.59
C GLU A 57 -13.44 -0.87 -5.43
N GLU A 58 -13.65 0.41 -5.15
CA GLU A 58 -14.52 1.28 -5.96
C GLU A 58 -14.05 1.37 -7.43
N ILE A 59 -12.73 1.50 -7.66
CA ILE A 59 -12.17 1.56 -9.02
C ILE A 59 -12.36 0.22 -9.74
N LEU A 60 -12.05 -0.89 -9.07
CA LEU A 60 -12.20 -2.24 -9.64
C LEU A 60 -13.65 -2.50 -10.03
N ASP A 61 -14.60 -2.17 -9.15
CA ASP A 61 -16.03 -2.37 -9.38
C ASP A 61 -16.55 -1.51 -10.55
N ARG A 62 -16.13 -0.24 -10.65
CA ARG A 62 -16.53 0.67 -11.75
C ARG A 62 -16.05 0.23 -13.13
N ASN A 63 -14.91 -0.48 -13.18
CA ASN A 63 -14.32 -0.96 -14.42
C ASN A 63 -14.69 -2.43 -14.73
N GLU A 64 -15.63 -3.00 -13.98
CA GLU A 64 -16.09 -4.41 -14.09
C GLU A 64 -14.93 -5.42 -13.99
N ILE A 65 -13.89 -5.06 -13.23
CA ILE A 65 -12.68 -5.86 -13.07
C ILE A 65 -12.95 -6.90 -11.99
N SER A 66 -13.04 -8.17 -12.38
CA SER A 66 -13.12 -9.25 -11.38
C SER A 66 -11.93 -9.17 -10.42
N ARG A 67 -12.23 -9.18 -9.12
CA ARG A 67 -11.25 -9.20 -8.03
C ARG A 67 -10.43 -10.50 -8.04
N SER A 68 -10.90 -11.56 -8.71
CA SER A 68 -10.29 -12.90 -8.69
C SER A 68 -9.36 -13.16 -9.88
N VAL A 69 -8.19 -12.51 -9.90
CA VAL A 69 -6.98 -13.00 -10.60
C VAL A 69 -5.79 -12.80 -9.66
N ILE A 70 -5.92 -13.33 -8.44
CA ILE A 70 -5.01 -13.01 -7.31
C ILE A 70 -3.75 -13.89 -7.31
N LYS A 71 -3.70 -14.95 -8.14
CA LYS A 71 -2.68 -15.99 -7.99
C LYS A 71 -1.26 -15.51 -8.30
N ASP A 72 -1.08 -14.65 -9.31
CA ASP A 72 0.24 -14.15 -9.71
C ASP A 72 0.70 -12.96 -8.85
N SER A 73 -0.22 -12.06 -8.50
CA SER A 73 0.01 -10.93 -7.59
C SER A 73 0.42 -11.39 -6.20
N MET A 74 -0.30 -12.37 -5.65
CA MET A 74 -0.03 -12.95 -4.33
C MET A 74 1.31 -13.69 -4.30
N SER A 75 1.74 -14.26 -5.42
CA SER A 75 3.06 -14.91 -5.55
C SER A 75 4.22 -13.91 -5.55
N LYS A 76 4.09 -12.78 -6.27
CA LYS A 76 5.07 -11.67 -6.23
C LYS A 76 5.10 -11.00 -4.86
N MET A 77 3.94 -10.82 -4.27
CA MET A 77 3.78 -10.27 -2.93
C MET A 77 4.36 -11.19 -1.85
N ALA A 78 4.16 -12.51 -1.96
CA ALA A 78 4.79 -13.50 -1.08
C ALA A 78 6.33 -13.50 -1.21
N ALA A 79 6.87 -13.20 -2.40
CA ALA A 79 8.32 -13.01 -2.57
C ALA A 79 8.84 -11.74 -1.87
N LEU A 80 8.04 -10.67 -1.81
CA LEU A 80 8.32 -9.47 -1.00
C LEU A 80 8.05 -9.70 0.50
N ALA A 81 7.13 -10.61 0.83
CA ALA A 81 6.72 -11.02 2.19
C ALA A 81 7.61 -12.10 2.81
N SER A 82 8.63 -12.56 2.10
CA SER A 82 9.39 -13.73 2.53
C SER A 82 10.04 -13.47 3.90
N PRO A 83 10.03 -14.41 4.87
CA PRO A 83 10.31 -14.15 6.29
C PRO A 83 11.78 -13.87 6.68
N SER A 84 12.42 -12.91 6.03
CA SER A 84 13.01 -11.78 6.79
C SER A 84 11.92 -10.77 7.24
N ALA A 85 10.65 -11.01 6.93
CA ALA A 85 9.49 -10.14 7.11
C ALA A 85 8.53 -10.50 8.27
N GLY A 86 8.99 -10.81 9.49
CA GLY A 86 8.01 -10.90 10.59
C GLY A 86 8.42 -11.33 12.00
N MET A 87 9.68 -11.70 12.25
CA MET A 87 10.09 -12.10 13.61
C MET A 87 11.50 -11.62 13.90
N PHE A 88 11.70 -10.43 14.49
CA PHE A 88 13.00 -10.08 15.06
C PHE A 88 12.86 -9.35 16.41
N PRO A 89 13.77 -9.50 17.38
CA PRO A 89 13.62 -8.88 18.71
C PRO A 89 14.05 -7.40 18.70
N SER A 90 13.73 -6.66 19.78
CA SER A 90 14.00 -5.25 20.21
C SER A 90 14.88 -4.28 19.38
N ASP A 91 15.86 -4.76 18.61
CA ASP A 91 16.52 -4.06 17.49
C ASP A 91 15.57 -3.86 16.27
N GLU A 92 14.32 -4.33 16.41
CA GLU A 92 13.25 -4.41 15.41
C GLU A 92 12.57 -3.06 15.12
N ILE A 93 12.59 -2.08 16.02
CA ILE A 93 11.89 -0.79 15.78
C ILE A 93 12.58 0.00 14.67
N VAL A 94 13.91 0.11 14.69
CA VAL A 94 14.67 0.82 13.65
C VAL A 94 14.57 0.07 12.32
N LYS A 95 14.75 -1.26 12.34
CA LYS A 95 14.61 -2.10 11.13
C LYS A 95 13.19 -2.05 10.57
N GLY A 96 12.18 -2.15 11.42
CA GLY A 96 10.76 -2.01 11.06
C GLY A 96 10.43 -0.62 10.52
N SER A 97 11.04 0.43 11.07
CA SER A 97 10.90 1.80 10.54
C SER A 97 11.56 1.95 9.16
N ILE A 98 12.73 1.34 8.94
CA ILE A 98 13.40 1.32 7.62
C ILE A 98 12.55 0.55 6.61
N SER A 99 12.09 -0.66 6.98
CA SER A 99 11.22 -1.48 6.13
C SER A 99 9.91 -0.76 5.80
N GLY A 100 9.28 -0.12 6.78
CA GLY A 100 8.09 0.70 6.58
C GLY A 100 8.36 1.87 5.63
N TYR A 101 9.48 2.59 5.79
CA TYR A 101 9.87 3.67 4.89
C TYR A 101 10.10 3.18 3.44
N VAL A 102 10.78 2.06 3.25
CA VAL A 102 10.99 1.47 1.91
C VAL A 102 9.67 1.03 1.29
N PHE A 103 8.78 0.42 2.08
CA PHE A 103 7.46 0.00 1.64
C PHE A 103 6.62 1.21 1.17
N GLU A 104 6.65 2.31 1.91
CA GLU A 104 6.01 3.58 1.51
C GLU A 104 6.56 4.12 0.18
N GLN A 105 7.87 4.05 -0.04
CA GLN A 105 8.45 4.44 -1.34
C GLN A 105 7.96 3.53 -2.48
N PHE A 106 7.80 2.25 -2.21
CA PHE A 106 7.21 1.31 -3.16
C PHE A 106 5.74 1.67 -3.46
N GLU A 107 4.93 1.99 -2.44
CA GLU A 107 3.55 2.45 -2.63
C GLU A 107 3.47 3.73 -3.47
N ILE A 108 4.34 4.72 -3.21
CA ILE A 108 4.42 5.95 -4.02
C ILE A 108 4.69 5.61 -5.49
N ALA A 109 5.65 4.72 -5.76
CA ALA A 109 6.02 4.33 -7.11
C ALA A 109 4.87 3.60 -7.82
N CYS A 110 4.19 2.68 -7.12
CA CYS A 110 3.00 1.98 -7.61
C CYS A 110 1.88 2.96 -7.95
N TYR A 111 1.52 3.85 -7.02
CA TYR A 111 0.42 4.81 -7.24
C TYR A 111 0.72 5.83 -8.32
N THR A 112 1.95 6.34 -8.37
CA THR A 112 2.38 7.25 -9.44
C THR A 112 2.27 6.58 -10.80
N SER A 113 2.68 5.32 -10.90
CA SER A 113 2.58 4.55 -12.15
C SER A 113 1.13 4.27 -12.55
N LEU A 114 0.27 3.93 -11.58
CA LEU A 114 -1.16 3.71 -11.81
C LEU A 114 -1.88 4.98 -12.28
N LEU A 115 -1.60 6.13 -11.66
CA LEU A 115 -2.20 7.40 -12.07
C LEU A 115 -1.77 7.77 -13.49
N ALA A 116 -0.48 7.65 -13.81
CA ALA A 116 0.03 7.91 -15.16
C ALA A 116 -0.57 6.93 -16.21
N ALA A 117 -0.80 5.67 -15.83
CA ALA A 117 -1.45 4.69 -16.69
C ALA A 117 -2.94 5.03 -16.93
N ALA A 118 -3.67 5.43 -15.88
CA ALA A 118 -5.07 5.84 -15.96
C ALA A 118 -5.25 7.07 -16.86
N GLU A 119 -4.40 8.07 -16.72
CA GLU A 119 -4.40 9.29 -17.55
C GLU A 119 -4.25 8.98 -19.04
N LYS A 120 -3.30 8.09 -19.40
CA LYS A 120 -3.09 7.66 -20.79
C LYS A 120 -4.28 6.93 -21.39
N GLN A 121 -5.14 6.34 -20.55
CA GLN A 121 -6.30 5.57 -20.97
C GLN A 121 -7.61 6.37 -20.88
N ALA A 122 -7.53 7.66 -20.52
CA ALA A 122 -8.68 8.55 -20.29
C ALA A 122 -9.68 8.00 -19.25
N ILE A 123 -9.18 7.21 -18.28
CA ILE A 123 -10.01 6.67 -17.19
C ILE A 123 -10.26 7.80 -16.19
N PRO A 124 -11.52 8.08 -15.82
CA PRO A 124 -11.83 9.16 -14.89
C PRO A 124 -11.24 8.88 -13.50
N PRO A 125 -10.81 9.92 -12.77
CA PRO A 125 -10.21 9.76 -11.46
C PRO A 125 -11.22 9.19 -10.44
N PRO A 126 -10.76 8.45 -9.43
CA PRO A 126 -11.61 7.95 -8.34
C PRO A 126 -12.26 9.08 -7.53
N SER A 127 -13.32 8.74 -6.80
CA SER A 127 -14.06 9.63 -5.89
C SER A 127 -13.14 10.31 -4.86
N GLN A 128 -12.13 9.57 -4.40
CA GLN A 128 -11.04 10.08 -3.61
C GLN A 128 -9.72 9.71 -4.29
N PRO A 129 -8.74 10.64 -4.35
CA PRO A 129 -7.46 10.38 -4.98
C PRO A 129 -6.66 9.30 -4.21
N LEU A 130 -6.07 8.37 -4.96
CA LEU A 130 -4.99 7.52 -4.47
C LEU A 130 -3.85 8.43 -4.01
N LYS A 131 -3.41 8.27 -2.76
CA LYS A 131 -2.39 9.13 -2.16
C LYS A 131 -1.47 8.30 -1.26
N PRO A 132 -0.16 8.53 -1.32
CA PRO A 132 0.75 8.00 -0.31
C PRO A 132 0.34 8.47 1.10
N SER A 133 0.55 7.62 2.09
CA SER A 133 0.12 7.85 3.48
C SER A 133 0.70 9.15 4.09
N TRP A 134 1.97 9.44 3.77
CA TRP A 134 2.72 10.55 4.34
C TRP A 134 2.25 11.94 3.86
N ARG A 135 1.51 12.05 2.75
CA ARG A 135 1.02 13.34 2.23
C ARG A 135 -0.08 13.99 3.08
N LYS A 136 -0.61 13.32 4.12
CA LYS A 136 -1.65 13.87 5.02
C LYS A 136 -1.18 14.16 6.44
N SER A 137 -0.01 13.68 6.86
CA SER A 137 0.62 14.11 8.10
C SER A 137 1.34 15.41 7.83
N GLY A 138 0.76 16.54 8.23
CA GLY A 138 1.26 17.90 7.99
C GLY A 138 2.58 18.25 8.70
N ASN A 139 3.61 17.41 8.57
CA ASN A 139 4.96 17.71 8.99
C ASN A 139 5.91 17.41 7.84
N GLY A 140 6.09 18.42 6.98
CA GLY A 140 7.05 18.36 5.88
C GLY A 140 8.49 18.21 6.39
N ARG A 141 9.36 17.81 5.45
CA ARG A 141 10.79 17.43 5.57
C ARG A 141 10.91 15.95 5.93
N LEU A 142 11.34 15.08 5.00
CA LEU A 142 12.59 15.14 4.26
C LEU A 142 12.36 14.82 2.77
N ALA A 143 12.35 15.84 1.93
CA ALA A 143 12.50 15.69 0.49
C ALA A 143 13.29 16.91 0.02
N ASP A 144 14.56 16.88 0.38
CA ASP A 144 15.65 17.55 -0.33
C ASP A 144 16.50 16.41 -0.91
#